data_AF-A0A852K5E0-F1
#
_entry.id   AF-A0A852K5E0-F1
#
_cell.length_a   1.000
_cell.length_b   1.000
_cell.length_c   1.000
_cell.angle_alpha   90.00
_cell.angle_beta   90.00
_cell.angle_gamma   90.00
#
_symmetry.space_group_name_H-M   'P 1'
#
loop_
_entity.id
_entity.type
_entity.pdbx_description
1 polymer ?
#
loop_
_entity_poly.entity_id
_entity_poly.type
_entity_poly.pdbx_seq_one_letter_code
_entity_poly.pdbx_strand_id
1 'polypeptide(L)'
;TFAAPKNEEENKAIMDIVKQYNQYAYLGIRKGETSGQVKYLHGMPLSYSNWHQHEPNGKGKEKCVEMYTDGTWNDKKCNMYRLTICEF
;
A
#
# COMPACT_ATOMS: atom_id res chain seq x y z
N THR A 1 8.46 -8.13 -8.11
CA THR A 1 7.42 -7.10 -8.39
C THR A 1 7.45 -6.08 -7.26
N PHE A 2 6.59 -5.05 -7.23
CA PHE A 2 6.47 -4.21 -6.02
C PHE A 2 5.82 -5.02 -4.91
N ALA A 3 6.36 -4.95 -3.70
CA ALA A 3 5.87 -5.70 -2.55
C ALA A 3 4.42 -5.35 -2.23
N ALA A 4 3.56 -6.37 -2.14
CA ALA A 4 2.15 -6.19 -1.80
C ALA A 4 1.69 -7.31 -0.86
N PRO A 5 1.38 -6.99 0.41
CA PRO A 5 1.05 -8.01 1.39
C PRO A 5 -0.28 -8.71 1.06
N LYS A 6 -0.25 -10.04 1.11
CA LYS A 6 -1.40 -10.93 0.91
C LYS A 6 -1.91 -11.53 2.22
N ASN A 7 -1.21 -11.30 3.32
CA ASN A 7 -1.54 -11.73 4.68
C ASN A 7 -0.82 -10.85 5.72
N GLU A 8 -1.07 -11.10 7.01
CA GLU A 8 -0.49 -10.36 8.13
C GLU A 8 1.04 -10.55 8.26
N GLU A 9 1.56 -11.74 7.96
CA GLU A 9 3.00 -12.03 8.04
C GLU A 9 3.79 -11.22 7.01
N GLU A 10 3.32 -11.18 5.77
CA GLU A 10 3.88 -10.35 4.71
C GLU A 10 3.76 -8.85 5.03
N ASN A 11 2.63 -8.42 5.62
CA ASN A 11 2.47 -7.04 6.06
C ASN A 11 3.54 -6.66 7.11
N LYS A 12 3.77 -7.56 8.06
CA LYS A 12 4.80 -7.38 9.09
C LYS A 12 6.21 -7.34 8.49
N ALA A 13 6.53 -8.23 7.54
CA ALA A 13 7.83 -8.24 6.88
C ALA A 13 8.13 -6.91 6.16
N ILE A 14 7.14 -6.35 5.47
CA ILE A 14 7.25 -5.02 4.85
C ILE A 14 7.38 -3.94 5.92
N MET A 15 6.54 -3.97 6.97
CA MET A 15 6.57 -3.01 8.07
C MET A 15 7.94 -2.96 8.76
N ASP A 16 8.60 -4.09 8.97
CA ASP A 16 9.92 -4.13 9.62
C ASP A 16 10.97 -3.37 8.80
N ILE A 17 10.90 -3.43 7.45
CA ILE A 17 11.75 -2.62 6.56
C ILE A 17 11.35 -1.13 6.64
N VAL A 18 10.05 -0.82 6.58
CA VAL A 18 9.53 0.57 6.72
C VAL A 18 10.02 1.21 8.02
N LYS A 19 9.97 0.48 9.13
CA LYS A 19 10.47 0.90 10.45
C LYS A 19 11.99 1.08 10.45
N GLN A 20 12.74 0.15 9.86
CA GLN A 20 14.20 0.22 9.78
C GLN A 20 14.68 1.51 9.12
N TYR A 21 14.01 1.95 8.05
CA TYR A 21 14.36 3.18 7.33
C TYR A 21 13.62 4.43 7.84
N ASN A 22 12.68 4.27 8.77
CA ASN A 22 11.81 5.34 9.27
C ASN A 22 11.18 6.18 8.13
N GLN A 23 10.72 5.49 7.08
CA GLN A 23 10.16 6.08 5.87
C GLN A 23 8.94 5.29 5.43
N TYR A 24 7.90 5.96 4.96
CA TYR A 24 6.74 5.30 4.38
C TYR A 24 7.11 4.64 3.04
N ALA A 25 6.50 3.49 2.77
CA ALA A 25 6.75 2.73 1.54
C ALA A 25 5.53 2.67 0.65
N TYR A 26 5.73 2.72 -0.67
CA TYR A 26 4.67 2.32 -1.59
C TYR A 26 4.48 0.81 -1.56
N LEU A 27 3.21 0.40 -1.60
CA LEU A 27 2.82 -0.99 -1.81
C LEU A 27 2.51 -1.22 -3.29
N GLY A 28 2.65 -2.46 -3.75
CA GLY A 28 2.23 -2.95 -5.06
C GLY A 28 0.71 -3.02 -5.22
N ILE A 29 0.02 -1.95 -4.82
CA ILE A 29 -1.43 -1.81 -4.76
C ILE A 29 -1.82 -0.46 -5.37
N ARG A 30 -2.88 -0.44 -6.18
CA ARG A 30 -3.42 0.79 -6.77
C ARG A 30 -4.94 0.88 -6.68
N LYS A 31 -5.47 2.10 -6.66
CA LYS A 31 -6.90 2.40 -6.81
C LYS A 31 -7.26 2.54 -8.28
N GLY A 32 -8.29 1.81 -8.72
CA GLY A 32 -8.80 1.84 -10.09
C GLY A 32 -9.50 3.15 -10.44
N GLU A 33 -9.39 3.58 -11.70
CA GLU A 33 -9.79 4.92 -12.15
C GLU A 33 -11.30 5.19 -12.16
N THR A 34 -12.11 4.16 -12.40
CA THR A 34 -13.56 4.28 -12.62
C THR A 34 -14.42 3.67 -11.51
N SER A 35 -13.94 2.63 -10.82
CA SER A 35 -14.74 1.88 -9.84
C SER A 35 -14.39 2.18 -8.38
N GLY A 36 -13.31 2.92 -8.12
CA GLY A 36 -12.77 3.09 -6.76
C GLY A 36 -12.23 1.80 -6.14
N GLN A 37 -12.24 0.68 -6.87
CA GLN A 37 -11.74 -0.61 -6.39
C GLN A 37 -10.23 -0.55 -6.22
N VAL A 38 -9.76 -1.00 -5.06
CA VAL A 38 -8.34 -1.18 -4.78
C VAL A 38 -7.92 -2.58 -5.20
N LYS A 39 -6.82 -2.69 -5.94
CA LYS A 39 -6.33 -3.95 -6.54
C LYS A 39 -4.82 -4.03 -6.43
N TYR A 40 -4.31 -5.25 -6.43
CA TYR A 40 -2.89 -5.48 -6.68
C TYR A 40 -2.50 -4.95 -8.07
N LEU A 41 -1.23 -4.61 -8.28
CA LEU A 41 -0.76 -4.09 -9.58
C LEU A 41 -1.03 -5.06 -10.75
N HIS A 42 -1.09 -6.37 -10.49
CA HIS A 42 -1.45 -7.39 -11.48
C HIS A 42 -2.94 -7.47 -11.81
N GLY A 43 -3.78 -6.60 -11.23
CA GLY A 43 -5.22 -6.52 -11.51
C GLY A 43 -6.09 -7.46 -10.67
N MET A 44 -5.48 -8.32 -9.86
CA MET A 44 -6.20 -9.17 -8.90
C MET A 44 -6.86 -8.32 -7.80
N PRO A 45 -8.08 -8.66 -7.34
CA PRO A 45 -8.67 -8.06 -6.15
C PRO A 45 -7.78 -8.25 -4.92
N LEU A 46 -7.85 -7.31 -3.96
CA LEU A 46 -7.19 -7.49 -2.68
C LEU A 46 -7.76 -8.71 -1.94
N SER A 47 -6.87 -9.57 -1.42
CA SER A 47 -7.22 -10.66 -0.50
C SER A 47 -6.97 -10.28 0.96
N TYR A 48 -6.22 -9.21 1.20
CA TYR A 48 -5.84 -8.71 2.51
C TYR A 48 -5.81 -7.18 2.49
N SER A 49 -6.17 -6.57 3.62
CA SER A 49 -6.07 -5.14 3.81
C SER A 49 -5.73 -4.78 5.25
N ASN A 50 -4.89 -3.77 5.43
CA ASN A 50 -4.57 -3.20 6.73
C ASN A 50 -4.69 -1.66 6.71
N TRP A 51 -5.84 -1.15 6.26
CA TRP A 51 -6.09 0.28 6.16
C TRP A 51 -5.96 0.97 7.53
N HIS A 52 -5.34 2.14 7.54
CA HIS A 52 -5.39 3.03 8.68
C HIS A 52 -6.85 3.43 8.95
N GLN A 53 -7.16 3.75 10.20
CA GLN A 53 -8.47 4.25 10.57
C GLN A 53 -8.89 5.42 9.65
N HIS A 54 -10.10 5.33 9.09
CA HIS A 54 -10.70 6.26 8.13
C HIS A 54 -10.14 6.23 6.69
N GLU A 55 -9.25 5.29 6.36
CA GLU A 55 -8.77 5.07 4.99
C GLU A 55 -9.54 3.95 4.28
N PRO A 56 -9.61 3.97 2.93
CA PRO A 56 -9.08 5.00 2.02
C PRO A 56 -10.03 6.21 1.85
N ASN A 57 -9.54 7.44 2.05
CA ASN A 57 -10.32 8.68 2.00
C ASN A 57 -10.11 9.54 0.74
N GLY A 58 -9.16 9.20 -0.12
CA GLY A 58 -8.74 10.04 -1.25
C GLY A 58 -9.73 10.17 -2.42
N LYS A 59 -10.95 9.61 -2.32
CA LYS A 59 -12.07 9.70 -3.30
C LYS A 59 -11.67 9.53 -4.79
N GLY A 60 -10.67 8.69 -5.08
CA GLY A 60 -10.18 8.40 -6.43
C GLY A 60 -9.15 9.39 -6.99
N LYS A 61 -8.81 10.47 -6.27
CA LYS A 61 -7.71 11.39 -6.62
C LYS A 61 -6.35 10.86 -6.17
N GLU A 62 -6.35 9.97 -5.18
CA GLU A 62 -5.17 9.29 -4.64
C GLU A 62 -5.19 7.84 -5.13
N LYS A 63 -4.22 7.51 -5.98
CA LYS A 63 -4.21 6.24 -6.76
C LYS A 63 -3.20 5.22 -6.24
N CYS A 64 -2.22 5.64 -5.44
CA CYS A 64 -1.20 4.77 -4.87
C CYS A 64 -1.54 4.45 -3.43
N VAL A 65 -1.04 3.32 -2.93
CA VAL A 65 -1.19 2.93 -1.53
C VAL A 65 0.17 2.95 -0.87
N GLU A 66 0.27 3.60 0.28
CA GLU A 66 1.48 3.65 1.09
C GLU A 66 1.26 2.94 2.44
N MET A 67 2.34 2.41 3.01
CA MET A 67 2.39 1.85 4.35
C MET A 67 3.09 2.83 5.30
N TYR A 68 2.48 3.08 6.45
CA TYR A 68 3.06 3.83 7.57
C TYR A 68 3.96 2.94 8.42
N THR A 69 4.75 3.58 9.30
CA THR A 69 5.66 2.88 10.22
C THR A 69 4.96 2.01 11.26
N ASP A 70 3.64 2.11 11.43
CA ASP A 70 2.83 1.21 12.25
C ASP A 70 2.27 0.00 11.47
N GLY A 71 2.57 -0.09 10.17
CA GLY A 71 2.13 -1.16 9.28
C GLY A 71 0.76 -0.95 8.67
N THR A 72 0.05 0.14 9.01
CA THR A 72 -1.25 0.47 8.43
C THR A 72 -1.12 1.26 7.12
N TRP A 73 -2.18 1.28 6.31
CA TRP A 73 -2.12 1.77 4.93
C TRP A 73 -2.95 3.04 4.71
N ASN A 74 -2.49 3.85 3.76
CA ASN A 74 -3.15 5.07 3.33
C ASN A 74 -3.22 5.15 1.79
N ASP A 75 -4.30 5.67 1.22
CA ASP A 75 -4.27 6.08 -0.18
C ASP A 75 -3.57 7.44 -0.32
N LYS A 76 -2.66 7.54 -1.30
CA LYS A 76 -1.88 8.76 -1.52
C LYS A 76 -1.75 9.09 -3.00
N LYS A 77 -1.54 10.37 -3.29
CA LYS A 77 -1.04 10.78 -4.60
C LYS A 77 0.29 10.06 -4.90
N CYS A 78 0.44 9.60 -6.14
CA CYS A 78 1.59 8.81 -6.58
C CYS A 78 2.89 9.62 -6.79
N ASN A 79 2.84 10.95 -6.64
CA ASN A 79 3.97 11.85 -6.89
C ASN A 79 4.73 12.20 -5.60
N MET A 80 4.70 11.31 -4.60
CA MET A 80 5.42 11.50 -3.34
C MET A 80 6.72 10.67 -3.37
N TYR A 81 7.74 11.15 -2.67
CA TYR A 81 8.94 10.34 -2.43
C TYR A 81 8.66 9.34 -1.31
N ARG A 82 8.77 8.04 -1.64
CA ARG A 82 8.54 6.91 -0.74
C ARG A 82 9.56 5.82 -0.96
N LEU A 83 9.79 5.05 0.09
CA LEU A 83 10.54 3.80 -0.03
C LEU A 83 9.82 2.87 -1.01
N THR A 84 10.59 2.12 -1.80
CA THR A 84 10.07 1.08 -2.67
C THR A 84 10.69 -0.24 -2.24
N ILE A 85 9.83 -1.22 -1.95
CA ILE A 85 10.23 -2.56 -1.53
C ILE A 85 9.81 -3.51 -2.64
N CYS A 86 10.70 -4.43 -3.00
CA CYS A 86 10.44 -5.44 -4.03
C CYS A 86 10.16 -6.80 -3.37
N GLU A 87 9.28 -7.58 -4.00
CA GLU A 87 9.01 -8.99 -3.67
C GLU A 87 9.39 -9.91 -4.85
N PHE A 88 9.57 -11.19 -4.58
CA PHE A 88 9.89 -12.24 -5.56
C PHE A 88 8.72 -13.22 -5.72
#